data_AF-A0AAV4V8E8-F1
#
_entry.id   AF-A0AAV4V8E8-F1
#
_cell.length_a   1.000
_cell.length_b   1.000
_cell.length_c   1.000
_cell.angle_alpha   90.00
_cell.angle_beta   90.00
_cell.angle_gamma   90.00
#
_symmetry.space_group_name_H-M   'P 1'
#
loop_
_entity.id
_entity.type
_entity.pdbx_description
1 polymer ?
#
loop_
_entity_poly.entity_id
_entity_poly.type
_entity_poly.pdbx_seq_one_letter_code
_entity_poly.pdbx_strand_id
1 'polypeptide(L)'
;MFQASLRQDAYYQDGPCKTLVVEEDNVHSCFLQLTPTTPHSLKQQDDGSHRHHFDKELRIPTISGKMFSFIFYLSLLLPATVYGKDYFTAAVFEHRVQNYDSMDKTPLEVKNSNLQYYKKAVEVAAEKGADIILFNEYGTFQIRSRDRLLRYAEYVPDPRKQKFNPCTENVKDTHVLYTLSCLARENNIYIFANLIAMESCESTCDVDQIDSCEFNCPEDGVYFFNTDVVFDREGNIVARYRKVHPFFEVVNAPEKPEFETFETDFGKFGMVVCFDLVFGEAVLLAEKHGIDTLLYATYWYDDMLVLHSVEYQQSWAIANGVNVLAANTHAPGTGSLGSGIYSKTNGALIYTYEPDGKSKLLIANVPIKENVKIPDISSMIEIAPDEAIPKIETGEKFPENSYEKIAGPAIDKYGDYKYYKSQFENYTLTKLEKPSGEIQACSNEFCCSLSYSTQNLQEDFYLAAYSGLNHVKNYFQWCEEACVLTRCDPLDGKPCVVQPPTSKTVFQAVELKGNFKAKRVYPTVSKTRKRLAPKREWDFNRNEAETTLAFQSDSDVPLLKVGLLGRCYEKDPLFVPYYPTQFKKQPLV
;
A
#
# COMPACT_ATOMS: atom_id res chain seq x y z
N MET A 1 -46.98 32.06 18.98
CA MET A 1 -47.56 32.88 17.89
C MET A 1 -47.02 32.32 16.59
N PHE A 2 -47.95 31.95 15.71
CA PHE A 2 -47.80 31.41 14.35
C PHE A 2 -47.29 29.98 14.10
N GLN A 3 -48.27 29.16 13.70
CA GLN A 3 -48.23 27.86 13.04
C GLN A 3 -47.74 27.97 11.58
N ALA A 4 -47.20 26.88 11.02
CA ALA A 4 -47.36 26.49 9.62
C ALA A 4 -47.16 24.95 9.54
N SER A 5 -48.17 24.12 9.28
CA SER A 5 -48.97 23.93 8.07
C SER A 5 -48.27 23.04 7.03
N LEU A 6 -48.71 21.78 6.97
CA LEU A 6 -48.59 20.86 5.83
C LEU A 6 -49.18 21.47 4.54
N ARG A 7 -48.56 21.18 3.39
CA ARG A 7 -49.24 20.98 2.10
C ARG A 7 -48.40 20.11 1.17
N GLN A 8 -49.00 19.00 0.73
CA GLN A 8 -48.71 18.32 -0.54
C GLN A 8 -49.18 19.22 -1.69
N ASP A 9 -48.48 19.23 -2.82
CA ASP A 9 -49.05 18.79 -4.11
C ASP A 9 -47.99 18.77 -5.21
N ALA A 10 -48.15 17.77 -6.08
CA ALA A 10 -47.30 17.34 -7.18
C ALA A 10 -47.27 18.31 -8.37
N TYR A 11 -46.25 18.22 -9.23
CA TYR A 11 -46.42 18.24 -10.69
C TYR A 11 -45.24 17.56 -11.40
N TYR A 12 -45.56 16.46 -12.10
CA TYR A 12 -44.79 15.86 -13.19
C TYR A 12 -44.94 16.75 -14.43
N GLN A 13 -43.87 17.02 -15.17
CA GLN A 13 -43.93 17.23 -16.63
C GLN A 13 -42.63 16.76 -17.32
N ASP A 14 -42.86 16.06 -18.43
CA ASP A 14 -41.92 15.33 -19.28
C ASP A 14 -41.08 16.21 -20.23
N GLY A 15 -39.82 15.79 -20.40
CA GLY A 15 -39.12 15.63 -21.70
C GLY A 15 -38.30 16.81 -22.26
N PRO A 16 -37.43 16.57 -23.29
CA PRO A 16 -37.03 15.28 -23.87
C PRO A 16 -35.51 15.02 -23.90
N CYS A 17 -35.18 13.72 -23.99
CA CYS A 17 -33.89 13.22 -24.46
C CYS A 17 -33.55 13.77 -25.85
N LYS A 18 -32.31 14.21 -26.03
CA LYS A 18 -31.69 14.34 -27.36
C LYS A 18 -30.59 13.29 -27.51
N THR A 19 -30.92 12.32 -28.36
CA THR A 19 -30.01 11.46 -29.11
C THR A 19 -28.96 12.31 -29.83
N LEU A 20 -27.67 12.01 -29.64
CA LEU A 20 -26.62 12.47 -30.55
C LEU A 20 -26.32 11.34 -31.54
N VAL A 21 -26.58 11.68 -32.79
CA VAL A 21 -26.35 10.91 -34.00
C VAL A 21 -24.85 10.79 -34.24
N VAL A 22 -24.46 9.58 -34.62
CA VAL A 22 -23.17 9.21 -35.20
C VAL A 22 -23.05 9.84 -36.58
N GLU A 23 -22.00 10.61 -36.83
CA GLU A 23 -21.49 10.88 -38.17
C GLU A 23 -19.99 10.57 -38.21
N GLU A 24 -19.65 9.73 -39.19
CA GLU A 24 -18.33 9.26 -39.57
C GLU A 24 -17.52 10.38 -40.22
N ASP A 25 -16.20 10.44 -39.96
CA ASP A 25 -15.24 10.79 -41.00
C ASP A 25 -13.82 10.26 -40.72
N ASN A 26 -13.48 9.22 -41.47
CA ASN A 26 -12.24 9.01 -42.22
C ASN A 26 -10.89 9.52 -41.67
N VAL A 27 -10.08 8.58 -41.16
CA VAL A 27 -8.62 8.55 -41.45
C VAL A 27 -8.20 7.14 -41.84
N HIS A 28 -7.91 6.96 -43.13
CA HIS A 28 -7.28 5.77 -43.69
C HIS A 28 -5.82 5.62 -43.18
N SER A 29 -5.46 4.44 -42.70
CA SER A 29 -4.08 3.96 -42.79
C SER A 29 -4.08 2.53 -43.34
N CYS A 30 -3.32 2.36 -44.43
CA CYS A 30 -3.19 1.13 -45.21
C CYS A 30 -2.37 0.09 -44.44
N PHE A 31 -2.91 -1.11 -44.26
CA PHE A 31 -2.11 -2.30 -43.94
C PHE A 31 -1.88 -3.11 -45.23
N LEU A 32 -0.62 -3.17 -45.65
CA LEU A 32 -0.13 -4.08 -46.69
C LEU A 32 0.02 -5.48 -46.09
N GLN A 33 -0.82 -6.41 -46.53
CA GLN A 33 -0.64 -7.85 -46.35
C GLN A 33 0.49 -8.35 -47.26
N LEU A 34 1.47 -9.03 -46.67
CA LEU A 34 2.40 -9.92 -47.36
C LEU A 34 2.53 -11.23 -46.58
N THR A 35 1.89 -12.28 -47.09
CA THR A 35 2.40 -13.67 -47.03
C THR A 35 3.25 -13.89 -48.30
N PRO A 36 4.14 -14.91 -48.45
CA PRO A 36 4.03 -16.25 -47.85
C PRO A 36 5.37 -16.98 -47.52
N THR A 37 5.20 -18.23 -47.06
CA THR A 37 6.00 -19.45 -47.31
C THR A 37 6.74 -20.11 -46.14
N THR A 38 6.33 -21.37 -45.93
CA THR A 38 6.94 -22.47 -45.18
C THR A 38 8.32 -22.86 -45.70
N PRO A 39 9.11 -23.60 -44.89
CA PRO A 39 9.64 -24.85 -45.44
C PRO A 39 9.57 -26.05 -44.50
N HIS A 40 9.10 -27.14 -45.12
CA HIS A 40 9.48 -28.54 -45.02
C HIS A 40 10.33 -29.07 -43.86
N SER A 41 9.78 -30.15 -43.30
CA SER A 41 10.42 -31.25 -42.60
C SER A 41 11.50 -31.96 -43.43
N LEU A 42 12.62 -32.30 -42.79
CA LEU A 42 13.55 -33.34 -43.23
C LEU A 42 13.91 -34.22 -42.04
N LYS A 43 13.58 -35.52 -42.18
CA LYS A 43 14.10 -36.65 -41.41
C LYS A 43 15.54 -36.93 -41.84
N GLN A 44 16.39 -37.36 -40.91
CA GLN A 44 17.48 -38.35 -41.03
C GLN A 44 18.41 -38.17 -39.80
N GLN A 45 19.04 -39.15 -39.19
CA GLN A 45 19.02 -40.62 -39.19
C GLN A 45 19.99 -40.98 -38.06
N ASP A 46 19.68 -41.99 -37.26
CA ASP A 46 20.62 -42.58 -36.31
C ASP A 46 21.84 -43.16 -37.04
N ASP A 47 23.05 -42.91 -36.52
CA ASP A 47 24.14 -43.88 -36.56
C ASP A 47 25.06 -43.69 -35.34
N GLY A 48 25.47 -44.81 -34.76
CA GLY A 48 26.26 -44.89 -33.56
C GLY A 48 27.75 -45.14 -33.82
N SER A 49 28.45 -45.32 -32.69
CA SER A 49 29.79 -45.90 -32.55
C SER A 49 30.98 -45.10 -33.12
N HIS A 50 31.86 -44.64 -32.24
CA HIS A 50 33.09 -45.36 -31.90
C HIS A 50 33.97 -44.56 -30.93
N ARG A 51 34.38 -45.22 -29.85
CA ARG A 51 35.50 -44.81 -28.99
C ARG A 51 36.81 -45.02 -29.74
N HIS A 52 37.72 -44.05 -29.69
CA HIS A 52 39.15 -44.33 -29.71
C HIS A 52 39.94 -43.33 -28.85
N HIS A 53 40.57 -43.87 -27.81
CA HIS A 53 41.74 -43.32 -27.14
C HIS A 53 42.90 -43.21 -28.13
N PHE A 54 43.65 -42.11 -28.10
CA PHE A 54 45.10 -42.14 -28.28
C PHE A 54 45.75 -40.91 -27.63
N ASP A 55 46.54 -41.18 -26.59
CA ASP A 55 47.61 -40.31 -26.10
C ASP A 55 48.61 -40.01 -27.23
N LYS A 56 49.12 -38.77 -27.28
CA LYS A 56 50.52 -38.50 -27.67
C LYS A 56 50.96 -37.06 -27.37
N GLU A 57 51.80 -37.00 -26.35
CA GLU A 57 53.05 -36.25 -26.19
C GLU A 57 53.20 -34.79 -26.68
N LEU A 58 53.62 -33.99 -25.68
CA LEU A 58 54.42 -32.77 -25.75
C LEU A 58 55.41 -32.72 -26.92
N ARG A 59 55.42 -31.58 -27.62
CA ARG A 59 56.66 -30.94 -28.08
C ARG A 59 56.57 -29.43 -27.88
N ILE A 60 57.45 -28.91 -27.02
CA ILE A 60 57.73 -27.50 -26.81
C ILE A 60 58.83 -27.09 -27.80
N PRO A 61 58.65 -26.03 -28.61
CA PRO A 61 59.76 -25.25 -29.12
C PRO A 61 59.87 -23.94 -28.34
N THR A 62 61.01 -23.78 -27.71
CA THR A 62 61.54 -22.54 -27.12
C THR A 62 61.59 -21.43 -28.18
N ILE A 63 60.81 -20.36 -27.97
CA ILE A 63 61.02 -19.07 -28.65
C ILE A 63 61.33 -18.00 -27.61
N SER A 64 62.63 -17.69 -27.56
CA SER A 64 63.30 -16.43 -27.27
C SER A 64 62.42 -15.26 -26.80
N GLY A 65 62.78 -14.75 -25.62
CA GLY A 65 62.20 -13.55 -25.02
C GLY A 65 62.32 -12.30 -25.87
N LYS A 66 61.20 -11.58 -25.96
CA LYS A 66 61.02 -10.12 -25.98
C LYS A 66 59.57 -9.82 -26.38
N MET A 67 58.61 -10.20 -25.56
CA MET A 67 57.20 -9.74 -25.71
C MET A 67 56.39 -9.84 -24.40
N PHE A 68 57.05 -9.66 -23.25
CA PHE A 68 56.39 -9.54 -21.95
C PHE A 68 56.42 -8.07 -21.49
N SER A 69 55.68 -7.20 -22.17
CA SER A 69 55.33 -5.89 -21.61
C SER A 69 54.09 -5.22 -22.22
N PHE A 70 53.33 -5.92 -23.07
CA PHE A 70 52.14 -5.33 -23.72
C PHE A 70 50.83 -6.10 -23.49
N ILE A 71 50.87 -7.23 -22.76
CA ILE A 71 49.66 -8.02 -22.45
C ILE A 71 49.12 -7.75 -21.03
N PHE A 72 49.88 -7.05 -20.17
CA PHE A 72 49.43 -6.70 -18.81
C PHE A 72 48.64 -5.38 -18.71
N TYR A 73 48.51 -4.62 -19.80
CA TYR A 73 47.71 -3.38 -19.85
C TYR A 73 46.41 -3.51 -20.64
N LEU A 74 46.12 -4.69 -21.20
CA LEU A 74 44.90 -4.96 -21.98
C LEU A 74 44.00 -6.03 -21.33
N SER A 75 44.16 -6.27 -20.02
CA SER A 75 43.27 -7.11 -19.21
C SER A 75 42.45 -6.31 -18.18
N LEU A 76 42.50 -4.97 -18.24
CA LEU A 76 41.77 -4.05 -17.35
C LEU A 76 40.61 -3.31 -18.06
N LEU A 77 40.27 -3.72 -19.27
CA LEU A 77 39.10 -3.25 -20.02
C LEU A 77 38.27 -4.45 -20.50
N LEU A 78 37.98 -5.38 -19.60
CA LEU A 78 36.69 -6.05 -19.70
C LEU A 78 35.67 -4.98 -19.28
N PRO A 79 34.60 -4.70 -20.05
CA PRO A 79 33.45 -4.06 -19.44
C PRO A 79 33.14 -4.94 -18.24
N ALA A 80 33.26 -4.41 -17.03
CA ALA A 80 32.57 -4.99 -15.90
C ALA A 80 31.12 -4.98 -16.38
N THR A 81 30.64 -6.12 -16.88
CA THR A 81 29.22 -6.40 -16.91
C THR A 81 28.82 -6.19 -15.48
N VAL A 82 28.27 -5.02 -15.18
CA VAL A 82 27.58 -4.75 -13.92
C VAL A 82 26.47 -5.79 -13.93
N TYR A 83 26.75 -6.95 -13.34
CA TYR A 83 25.71 -7.91 -13.03
C TYR A 83 24.84 -7.18 -12.02
N GLY A 84 23.78 -6.52 -12.52
CA GLY A 84 22.76 -5.92 -11.69
C GLY A 84 22.28 -6.99 -10.72
N LYS A 85 22.14 -6.62 -9.44
CA LYS A 85 21.56 -7.52 -8.44
C LYS A 85 20.18 -7.97 -8.94
N ASP A 86 19.80 -9.22 -8.70
CA ASP A 86 18.44 -9.71 -9.01
C ASP A 86 17.38 -9.25 -7.97
N TYR A 87 17.81 -8.43 -7.01
CA TYR A 87 17.01 -7.87 -5.93
C TYR A 87 17.53 -6.47 -5.56
N PHE A 88 16.69 -5.69 -4.89
CA PHE A 88 17.12 -4.50 -4.14
C PHE A 88 16.79 -4.66 -2.67
N THR A 89 17.49 -3.95 -1.81
CA THR A 89 17.20 -3.98 -0.37
C THR A 89 16.28 -2.81 -0.04
N ALA A 90 15.07 -3.08 0.46
CA ALA A 90 14.12 -2.07 0.87
C ALA A 90 14.14 -1.91 2.39
N ALA A 91 13.92 -0.69 2.86
CA ALA A 91 13.64 -0.37 4.25
C ALA A 91 12.31 0.39 4.37
N VAL A 92 11.51 0.06 5.38
CA VAL A 92 10.27 0.77 5.73
C VAL A 92 10.29 1.12 7.21
N PHE A 93 9.86 2.33 7.56
CA PHE A 93 9.89 2.83 8.93
C PHE A 93 8.48 3.05 9.49
N GLU A 94 8.08 2.19 10.42
CA GLU A 94 6.88 2.39 11.24
C GLU A 94 7.21 3.39 12.35
N HIS A 95 6.61 4.59 12.31
CA HIS A 95 7.02 5.67 13.20
C HIS A 95 5.99 6.01 14.27
N ARG A 96 6.42 5.99 15.53
CA ARG A 96 5.72 6.68 16.62
C ARG A 96 6.08 8.16 16.56
N VAL A 97 5.18 8.98 16.01
CA VAL A 97 5.38 10.43 15.89
C VAL A 97 5.55 11.08 17.28
N GLN A 98 6.63 11.82 17.45
CA GLN A 98 6.96 12.55 18.67
C GLN A 98 6.28 13.90 18.75
N ASN A 99 6.01 14.34 19.98
CA ASN A 99 5.41 15.65 20.29
C ASN A 99 4.08 15.91 19.56
N TYR A 100 3.35 14.82 19.28
CA TYR A 100 2.13 14.80 18.50
C TYR A 100 1.15 15.94 18.84
N ASP A 101 0.88 16.12 20.12
CA ASP A 101 -0.13 17.07 20.61
C ASP A 101 0.45 18.29 21.33
N SER A 102 1.77 18.46 21.32
CA SER A 102 2.41 19.50 22.13
C SER A 102 2.02 20.90 21.66
N MET A 103 1.49 21.68 22.59
CA MET A 103 1.24 23.12 22.41
C MET A 103 2.45 23.97 22.82
N ASP A 104 3.36 23.39 23.61
CA ASP A 104 4.51 24.09 24.19
C ASP A 104 5.74 24.07 23.29
N LYS A 105 5.71 23.28 22.22
CA LYS A 105 6.79 23.14 21.25
C LYS A 105 6.55 23.97 19.99
N THR A 106 7.59 24.63 19.52
CA THR A 106 7.57 25.30 18.23
C THR A 106 7.47 24.27 17.08
N PRO A 107 6.94 24.66 15.91
CA PRO A 107 6.90 23.77 14.74
C PRO A 107 8.27 23.19 14.36
N LEU A 108 9.34 23.98 14.47
CA LEU A 108 10.69 23.54 14.18
C LEU A 108 11.18 22.49 15.21
N GLU A 109 10.89 22.65 16.50
CA GLU A 109 11.22 21.64 17.51
C GLU A 109 10.48 20.32 17.26
N VAL A 110 9.20 20.38 16.87
CA VAL A 110 8.42 19.18 16.53
C VAL A 110 9.03 18.48 15.31
N LYS A 111 9.26 19.21 14.22
CA LYS A 111 9.95 18.69 13.02
C LYS A 111 11.27 18.03 13.39
N ASN A 112 12.12 18.72 14.14
CA ASN A 112 13.43 18.21 14.56
C ASN A 112 13.32 16.94 15.40
N SER A 113 12.37 16.88 16.34
CA SER A 113 12.21 15.69 17.18
C SER A 113 11.91 14.42 16.38
N ASN A 114 11.15 14.53 15.30
CA ASN A 114 10.85 13.42 14.40
C ASN A 114 11.99 13.15 13.41
N LEU A 115 12.62 14.20 12.87
CA LEU A 115 13.75 14.09 11.94
C LEU A 115 14.97 13.40 12.57
N GLN A 116 15.16 13.45 13.89
CA GLN A 116 16.21 12.66 14.56
C GLN A 116 15.96 11.14 14.48
N TYR A 117 14.70 10.70 14.58
CA TYR A 117 14.35 9.29 14.35
C TYR A 117 14.60 8.91 12.89
N TYR A 118 14.23 9.80 11.95
CA TYR A 118 14.46 9.56 10.52
C TYR A 118 15.95 9.43 10.22
N LYS A 119 16.77 10.35 10.74
CA LYS A 119 18.22 10.28 10.61
C LYS A 119 18.77 8.94 11.10
N LYS A 120 18.39 8.52 12.31
CA LYS A 120 18.86 7.24 12.84
C LYS A 120 18.40 6.05 11.99
N ALA A 121 17.14 6.06 11.53
CA ALA A 121 16.62 5.01 10.67
C ALA A 121 17.36 4.94 9.31
N VAL A 122 17.67 6.09 8.71
CA VAL A 122 18.45 6.18 7.46
C VAL A 122 19.86 5.63 7.66
N GLU A 123 20.57 6.07 8.70
CA GLU A 123 21.92 5.59 9.01
C GLU A 123 21.95 4.06 9.15
N VAL A 124 21.03 3.50 9.95
CA VAL A 124 20.93 2.05 10.16
C VAL A 124 20.52 1.32 8.87
N ALA A 125 19.59 1.86 8.08
CA ALA A 125 19.20 1.26 6.80
C ALA A 125 20.36 1.24 5.80
N ALA A 126 21.12 2.33 5.70
CA ALA A 126 22.29 2.42 4.82
C ALA A 126 23.43 1.51 5.28
N GLU A 127 23.70 1.41 6.60
CA GLU A 127 24.63 0.44 7.17
C GLU A 127 24.25 -1.02 6.82
N LYS A 128 22.95 -1.30 6.69
CA LYS A 128 22.41 -2.60 6.27
C LYS A 128 22.33 -2.76 4.75
N GLY A 129 22.78 -1.78 3.98
CA GLY A 129 22.83 -1.80 2.52
C GLY A 129 21.46 -1.65 1.86
N ALA A 130 20.53 -0.92 2.47
CA ALA A 130 19.26 -0.54 1.86
C ALA A 130 19.49 0.38 0.66
N ASP A 131 18.80 0.11 -0.45
CA ASP A 131 18.79 0.93 -1.65
C ASP A 131 17.74 2.07 -1.54
N ILE A 132 16.67 1.84 -0.78
CA ILE A 132 15.58 2.79 -0.52
C ILE A 132 15.04 2.65 0.91
N ILE A 133 14.67 3.78 1.53
CA ILE A 133 13.91 3.83 2.79
C ILE A 133 12.64 4.65 2.67
N LEU A 134 11.54 4.14 3.23
CA LEU A 134 10.23 4.79 3.25
C LEU A 134 9.82 5.22 4.65
N PHE A 135 9.19 6.40 4.71
CA PHE A 135 8.58 6.97 5.90
C PHE A 135 7.06 7.07 5.78
N ASN A 136 6.38 7.08 6.92
CA ASN A 136 4.92 7.11 7.04
C ASN A 136 4.32 8.47 6.68
N GLU A 137 3.02 8.45 6.40
CA GLU A 137 2.18 9.64 6.23
C GLU A 137 2.17 10.45 7.54
N TYR A 138 2.34 11.78 7.46
CA TYR A 138 2.40 12.65 8.64
C TYR A 138 3.46 12.27 9.68
N GLY A 139 4.59 11.72 9.24
CA GLY A 139 5.62 11.29 10.19
C GLY A 139 6.44 12.44 10.82
N THR A 140 6.43 13.65 10.26
CA THR A 140 7.19 14.79 10.80
C THR A 140 6.37 15.75 11.68
N PHE A 141 5.03 15.65 11.63
CA PHE A 141 4.06 16.44 12.41
C PHE A 141 2.64 15.91 12.15
N GLN A 142 1.61 16.45 12.82
CA GLN A 142 0.22 16.10 12.48
C GLN A 142 -0.69 17.28 12.15
N ILE A 143 -1.73 16.96 11.39
CA ILE A 143 -2.77 17.88 10.94
C ILE A 143 -3.76 18.18 12.06
N ARG A 144 -4.07 19.45 12.25
CA ARG A 144 -5.16 19.91 13.14
C ARG A 144 -5.99 21.03 12.54
N SER A 145 -5.35 21.97 11.85
CA SER A 145 -6.00 23.13 11.26
C SER A 145 -5.15 23.69 10.12
N ARG A 146 -5.79 24.41 9.19
CA ARG A 146 -5.09 25.07 8.07
C ARG A 146 -4.06 26.10 8.55
N ASP A 147 -4.36 26.86 9.61
CA ASP A 147 -3.41 27.79 10.24
C ASP A 147 -2.14 27.07 10.74
N ARG A 148 -2.29 25.88 11.33
CA ARG A 148 -1.12 25.08 11.72
C ARG A 148 -0.37 24.57 10.50
N LEU A 149 -1.05 24.13 9.44
CA LEU A 149 -0.41 23.64 8.22
C LEU A 149 0.56 24.66 7.65
N LEU A 150 0.22 25.95 7.64
CA LEU A 150 1.10 27.02 7.16
C LEU A 150 2.49 27.00 7.83
N ARG A 151 2.57 26.61 9.11
CA ARG A 151 3.83 26.57 9.87
C ARG A 151 4.64 25.29 9.67
N TYR A 152 4.04 24.26 9.08
CA TYR A 152 4.69 22.98 8.82
C TYR A 152 4.95 22.73 7.33
N ALA A 153 4.12 23.30 6.46
CA ALA A 153 4.20 23.11 5.03
C ALA A 153 5.47 23.71 4.45
N GLU A 154 5.96 23.09 3.38
CA GLU A 154 7.10 23.57 2.60
C GLU A 154 6.70 23.61 1.13
N TYR A 155 7.29 24.51 0.36
CA TYR A 155 7.10 24.49 -1.10
C TYR A 155 7.89 23.31 -1.68
N VAL A 156 7.21 22.44 -2.42
CA VAL A 156 7.84 21.29 -3.09
C VAL A 156 7.81 21.50 -4.60
N PRO A 157 8.97 21.80 -5.23
CA PRO A 157 9.08 21.92 -6.67
C PRO A 157 8.56 20.70 -7.43
N ASP A 158 7.99 20.93 -8.61
CA ASP A 158 7.63 19.86 -9.53
C ASP A 158 8.90 19.38 -10.27
N PRO A 159 9.37 18.13 -10.04
CA PRO A 159 10.58 17.62 -10.67
C PRO A 159 10.49 17.51 -12.19
N ARG A 160 9.26 17.51 -12.76
CA ARG A 160 9.03 17.52 -14.21
C ARG A 160 9.29 18.90 -14.82
N LYS A 161 9.24 19.97 -14.01
CA LYS A 161 9.45 21.35 -14.45
C LYS A 161 10.85 21.85 -14.15
N GLN A 162 11.45 21.40 -13.05
CA GLN A 162 12.80 21.80 -12.68
C GLN A 162 13.54 20.72 -11.88
N LYS A 163 14.84 20.61 -12.11
CA LYS A 163 15.73 19.87 -11.22
C LYS A 163 16.00 20.71 -9.97
N PHE A 164 15.95 20.09 -8.81
CA PHE A 164 16.18 20.77 -7.54
C PHE A 164 16.81 19.83 -6.51
N ASN A 165 17.88 20.29 -5.88
CA ASN A 165 18.60 19.58 -4.82
C ASN A 165 18.64 20.44 -3.54
N PRO A 166 17.71 20.21 -2.59
CA PRO A 166 17.65 20.99 -1.37
C PRO A 166 18.95 20.98 -0.54
N CYS A 167 19.75 19.92 -0.58
CA CYS A 167 20.98 19.84 0.21
C CYS A 167 22.08 20.78 -0.30
N THR A 168 22.16 20.98 -1.62
CA THR A 168 23.20 21.84 -2.22
C THR A 168 22.71 23.25 -2.55
N GLU A 169 21.39 23.42 -2.68
CA GLU A 169 20.78 24.70 -3.02
C GLU A 169 20.25 25.38 -1.75
N ASN A 170 20.77 26.57 -1.42
CA ASN A 170 20.38 27.29 -0.23
C ASN A 170 18.97 27.88 -0.38
N VAL A 171 17.97 27.18 0.18
CA VAL A 171 16.60 27.66 0.24
C VAL A 171 16.23 27.95 1.70
N LYS A 172 15.92 29.23 1.97
CA LYS A 172 15.79 29.78 3.32
C LYS A 172 14.64 29.20 4.16
N ASP A 173 13.76 28.40 3.58
CA ASP A 173 12.50 27.97 4.20
C ASP A 173 12.17 26.47 4.04
N THR A 174 13.15 25.62 3.71
CA THR A 174 12.90 24.18 3.43
C THR A 174 13.63 23.24 4.40
N HIS A 175 13.25 23.26 5.67
CA HIS A 175 13.96 22.50 6.72
C HIS A 175 13.84 20.98 6.56
N VAL A 176 12.63 20.47 6.28
CA VAL A 176 12.39 19.04 6.07
C VAL A 176 13.03 18.58 4.78
N LEU A 177 12.80 19.30 3.66
CA LEU A 177 13.38 18.91 2.37
C LEU A 177 14.92 18.95 2.40
N TYR A 178 15.52 19.99 3.01
CA TYR A 178 16.98 20.08 3.19
C TYR A 178 17.52 18.87 3.95
N THR A 179 16.91 18.56 5.11
CA THR A 179 17.36 17.46 5.96
C THR A 179 17.29 16.12 5.22
N LEU A 180 16.17 15.82 4.56
CA LEU A 180 15.98 14.56 3.84
C LEU A 180 16.90 14.46 2.61
N SER A 181 17.05 15.54 1.85
CA SER A 181 17.98 15.60 0.72
C SER A 181 19.43 15.34 1.14
N CYS A 182 19.88 15.94 2.25
CA CYS A 182 21.23 15.69 2.76
C CYS A 182 21.38 14.27 3.31
N LEU A 183 20.40 13.74 4.03
CA LEU A 183 20.43 12.36 4.49
C LEU A 183 20.54 11.36 3.33
N ALA A 184 19.78 11.57 2.25
CA ALA A 184 19.85 10.73 1.05
C ALA A 184 21.25 10.75 0.44
N ARG A 185 21.84 11.95 0.30
CA ARG A 185 23.17 12.16 -0.25
C ARG A 185 24.30 11.59 0.61
N GLU A 186 24.27 11.87 1.91
CA GLU A 186 25.31 11.46 2.86
C GLU A 186 25.35 9.92 3.02
N ASN A 187 24.21 9.26 2.82
CA ASN A 187 24.07 7.81 3.01
C ASN A 187 23.93 7.04 1.68
N ASN A 188 23.98 7.73 0.54
CA ASN A 188 23.87 7.14 -0.81
C ASN A 188 22.65 6.19 -0.96
N ILE A 189 21.48 6.69 -0.54
CA ILE A 189 20.22 5.92 -0.45
C ILE A 189 19.06 6.75 -1.00
N TYR A 190 18.08 6.10 -1.65
CA TYR A 190 16.82 6.76 -1.99
C TYR A 190 15.99 6.97 -0.72
N ILE A 191 15.41 8.16 -0.56
CA ILE A 191 14.50 8.46 0.55
C ILE A 191 13.13 8.81 0.00
N PHE A 192 12.10 8.11 0.46
CA PHE A 192 10.70 8.46 0.24
C PHE A 192 10.10 8.96 1.55
N ALA A 193 9.48 10.13 1.52
CA ALA A 193 8.85 10.70 2.70
C ALA A 193 7.59 11.49 2.35
N ASN A 194 6.70 11.58 3.33
CA ASN A 194 5.48 12.35 3.26
C ASN A 194 5.60 13.68 4.03
N LEU A 195 5.09 14.76 3.44
CA LEU A 195 4.95 16.07 4.07
C LEU A 195 3.73 16.82 3.51
N ILE A 196 3.50 18.04 4.01
CA ILE A 196 2.53 18.96 3.41
C ILE A 196 3.24 19.92 2.47
N ALA A 197 2.88 19.85 1.20
CA ALA A 197 3.28 20.85 0.22
C ALA A 197 2.32 22.05 0.28
N MET A 198 2.87 23.26 0.15
CA MET A 198 2.06 24.47 -0.03
C MET A 198 2.26 25.08 -1.41
N GLU A 199 1.19 25.63 -1.99
CA GLU A 199 1.23 26.44 -3.21
C GLU A 199 0.33 27.66 -3.04
N SER A 200 0.89 28.86 -3.17
CA SER A 200 0.10 30.10 -3.18
C SER A 200 -0.74 30.18 -4.45
N CYS A 201 -1.95 30.72 -4.34
CA CYS A 201 -2.84 31.01 -5.45
C CYS A 201 -3.43 32.41 -5.31
N GLU A 202 -3.68 33.07 -6.44
CA GLU A 202 -4.34 34.37 -6.46
C GLU A 202 -5.85 34.18 -6.64
N SER A 203 -6.65 34.88 -5.83
CA SER A 203 -8.11 34.88 -5.92
C SER A 203 -8.66 35.91 -6.91
N THR A 204 -7.78 36.69 -7.56
CA THR A 204 -8.15 37.73 -8.52
C THR A 204 -7.96 37.23 -9.95
N CYS A 205 -9.06 37.16 -10.68
CA CYS A 205 -9.03 36.91 -12.12
C CYS A 205 -8.97 38.21 -12.89
N ASP A 206 -8.28 38.19 -14.04
CA ASP A 206 -8.36 39.26 -15.02
C ASP A 206 -9.82 39.38 -15.50
N VAL A 207 -10.32 40.61 -15.61
CA VAL A 207 -11.74 40.89 -15.96
C VAL A 207 -12.08 40.30 -17.32
N ASP A 208 -11.07 40.15 -18.18
CA ASP A 208 -11.17 39.59 -19.52
C ASP A 208 -11.21 38.04 -19.55
N GLN A 209 -11.06 37.36 -18.41
CA GLN A 209 -11.02 35.88 -18.30
C GLN A 209 -12.05 35.31 -17.30
N ILE A 210 -13.14 36.02 -17.07
CA ILE A 210 -14.21 35.64 -16.14
C ILE A 210 -14.82 34.26 -16.45
N ASP A 211 -14.96 33.89 -17.73
CA ASP A 211 -15.57 32.61 -18.13
C ASP A 211 -14.65 31.38 -17.92
N SER A 212 -13.34 31.59 -17.75
CA SER A 212 -12.34 30.54 -17.41
C SER A 212 -11.91 30.58 -15.94
N CYS A 213 -12.43 31.54 -15.17
CA CYS A 213 -12.12 31.73 -13.77
C CYS A 213 -12.99 30.78 -12.92
N GLU A 214 -12.64 29.49 -12.86
CA GLU A 214 -13.16 28.64 -11.80
C GLU A 214 -12.50 29.04 -10.48
N PHE A 215 -13.28 29.61 -9.56
CA PHE A 215 -12.86 29.97 -8.20
C PHE A 215 -12.48 28.72 -7.40
N ASN A 216 -11.27 28.20 -7.60
CA ASN A 216 -10.77 27.05 -6.83
C ASN A 216 -9.76 27.45 -5.74
N CYS A 217 -9.28 28.70 -5.73
CA CYS A 217 -8.31 29.15 -4.74
C CYS A 217 -8.97 29.26 -3.34
N PRO A 218 -8.43 28.61 -2.29
CA PRO A 218 -9.00 28.69 -0.94
C PRO A 218 -9.06 30.12 -0.40
N GLU A 219 -9.96 30.39 0.57
CA GLU A 219 -10.15 31.71 1.20
C GLU A 219 -8.84 32.30 1.77
N ASP A 220 -7.90 31.45 2.18
CA ASP A 220 -6.59 31.83 2.73
C ASP A 220 -5.48 31.98 1.66
N GLY A 221 -5.82 31.87 0.36
CA GLY A 221 -4.90 32.12 -0.75
C GLY A 221 -3.83 31.04 -0.94
N VAL A 222 -4.00 29.86 -0.34
CA VAL A 222 -3.00 28.80 -0.37
C VAL A 222 -3.63 27.41 -0.49
N TYR A 223 -3.09 26.58 -1.38
CA TYR A 223 -3.37 25.15 -1.37
C TYR A 223 -2.40 24.43 -0.45
N PHE A 224 -2.93 23.51 0.35
CA PHE A 224 -2.12 22.53 1.07
C PHE A 224 -2.41 21.14 0.52
N PHE A 225 -1.38 20.41 0.13
CA PHE A 225 -1.52 19.04 -0.37
C PHE A 225 -0.75 18.08 0.52
N ASN A 226 -1.40 16.97 0.88
CA ASN A 226 -0.70 15.81 1.42
C ASN A 226 0.16 15.20 0.30
N THR A 227 1.48 15.24 0.48
CA THR A 227 2.44 15.09 -0.62
C THR A 227 3.55 14.13 -0.26
N ASP A 228 3.71 13.09 -1.08
CA ASP A 228 4.88 12.24 -1.08
C ASP A 228 5.97 12.83 -1.98
N VAL A 229 7.21 12.70 -1.53
CA VAL A 229 8.41 13.19 -2.23
C VAL A 229 9.50 12.13 -2.18
N VAL A 230 10.20 11.95 -3.31
CA VAL A 230 11.34 11.04 -3.42
C VAL A 230 12.61 11.82 -3.68
N PHE A 231 13.65 11.48 -2.92
CA PHE A 231 15.02 11.95 -3.08
C PHE A 231 15.88 10.82 -3.66
N ASP A 232 16.66 11.12 -4.71
CA ASP A 232 17.69 10.20 -5.20
C ASP A 232 18.94 10.18 -4.32
N ARG A 233 19.89 9.30 -4.65
CA ARG A 233 21.15 9.12 -3.91
C ARG A 233 22.04 10.37 -3.90
N GLU A 234 21.82 11.33 -4.79
CA GLU A 234 22.53 12.61 -4.82
C GLU A 234 21.81 13.71 -4.03
N GLY A 235 20.59 13.44 -3.58
CA GLY A 235 19.70 14.35 -2.85
C GLY A 235 18.76 15.17 -3.74
N ASN A 236 18.65 14.88 -5.04
CA ASN A 236 17.70 15.59 -5.91
C ASN A 236 16.27 15.09 -5.65
N ILE A 237 15.29 16.00 -5.72
CA ILE A 237 13.89 15.60 -5.78
C ILE A 237 13.62 15.00 -7.16
N VAL A 238 13.21 13.72 -7.21
CA VAL A 238 12.96 12.99 -8.47
C VAL A 238 11.50 12.63 -8.70
N ALA A 239 10.68 12.68 -7.66
CA ALA A 239 9.23 12.44 -7.79
C ALA A 239 8.46 13.23 -6.73
N ARG A 240 7.22 13.62 -7.07
CA ARG A 240 6.28 14.31 -6.18
C ARG A 240 4.85 13.86 -6.50
N TYR A 241 4.14 13.33 -5.52
CA TYR A 241 2.76 12.87 -5.66
C TYR A 241 1.83 13.54 -4.64
N ARG A 242 0.65 13.97 -5.07
CA ARG A 242 -0.39 14.54 -4.18
C ARG A 242 -1.50 13.54 -3.95
N LYS A 243 -1.83 13.30 -2.68
CA LYS A 243 -2.94 12.44 -2.26
C LYS A 243 -4.24 12.85 -2.94
N VAL A 244 -4.91 11.88 -3.55
CA VAL A 244 -6.13 12.09 -4.35
C VAL A 244 -7.38 12.00 -3.49
N HIS A 245 -7.38 11.11 -2.49
CA HIS A 245 -8.50 10.82 -1.62
C HIS A 245 -8.21 11.21 -0.15
N PRO A 246 -8.26 12.51 0.22
CA PRO A 246 -8.12 12.91 1.62
C PRO A 246 -9.19 12.29 2.53
N PHE A 247 -8.81 11.79 3.71
CA PHE A 247 -9.69 11.13 4.67
C PHE A 247 -9.99 12.05 5.86
N PHE A 248 -10.95 12.96 5.70
CA PHE A 248 -11.33 13.98 6.69
C PHE A 248 -10.20 14.94 7.09
N GLU A 249 -9.17 15.07 6.27
CA GLU A 249 -8.05 15.98 6.47
C GLU A 249 -8.42 17.41 6.05
N VAL A 250 -7.73 18.43 6.58
CA VAL A 250 -7.98 19.84 6.17
C VAL A 250 -7.11 20.29 4.97
N VAL A 251 -6.60 19.32 4.20
CA VAL A 251 -5.82 19.52 2.97
C VAL A 251 -6.74 19.53 1.75
N ASN A 252 -6.24 20.09 0.66
CA ASN A 252 -6.87 20.08 -0.64
C ASN A 252 -6.57 18.75 -1.37
N ALA A 253 -7.50 18.30 -2.20
CA ALA A 253 -7.23 17.28 -3.23
C ALA A 253 -6.81 17.95 -4.55
N PRO A 254 -5.97 17.31 -5.37
CA PRO A 254 -5.73 17.77 -6.73
C PRO A 254 -7.03 17.70 -7.56
N GLU A 255 -7.20 18.62 -8.51
CA GLU A 255 -8.39 18.67 -9.38
C GLU A 255 -8.55 17.40 -10.23
N LYS A 256 -7.43 16.77 -10.60
CA LYS A 256 -7.38 15.53 -11.33
C LYS A 256 -6.40 14.57 -10.65
N PRO A 257 -6.67 13.26 -10.65
CA PRO A 257 -5.71 12.28 -10.17
C PRO A 257 -4.36 12.39 -10.90
N GLU A 258 -3.27 12.38 -10.15
CA GLU A 258 -1.91 12.32 -10.68
C GLU A 258 -1.44 10.86 -10.67
N PHE A 259 -0.86 10.37 -11.76
CA PHE A 259 -0.25 9.04 -11.82
C PHE A 259 1.27 9.18 -11.88
N GLU A 260 1.86 9.47 -10.72
CA GLU A 260 3.29 9.76 -10.64
C GLU A 260 4.12 8.47 -10.57
N THR A 261 5.10 8.35 -11.45
CA THR A 261 6.05 7.25 -11.47
C THR A 261 7.47 7.75 -11.69
N PHE A 262 8.46 7.02 -11.17
CA PHE A 262 9.86 7.31 -11.40
C PHE A 262 10.68 6.03 -11.58
N GLU A 263 11.80 6.14 -12.28
CA GLU A 263 12.70 5.02 -12.58
C GLU A 263 13.92 5.06 -11.65
N THR A 264 14.40 3.90 -11.23
CA THR A 264 15.66 3.73 -10.52
C THR A 264 16.53 2.68 -11.23
N ASP A 265 17.74 2.46 -10.71
CA ASP A 265 18.62 1.36 -11.12
C ASP A 265 18.11 -0.04 -10.73
N PHE A 266 16.99 -0.12 -10.01
CA PHE A 266 16.41 -1.36 -9.50
C PHE A 266 14.90 -1.51 -9.74
N GLY A 267 14.30 -0.68 -10.58
CA GLY A 267 12.93 -0.86 -11.06
C GLY A 267 12.14 0.43 -11.21
N LYS A 268 10.89 0.29 -11.67
CA LYS A 268 9.94 1.38 -11.80
C LYS A 268 9.03 1.46 -10.58
N PHE A 269 8.91 2.66 -10.03
CA PHE A 269 8.16 2.90 -8.81
C PHE A 269 6.94 3.79 -9.06
N GLY A 270 5.85 3.51 -8.36
CA GLY A 270 4.68 4.39 -8.24
C GLY A 270 4.42 4.75 -6.80
N MET A 271 3.61 5.78 -6.55
CA MET A 271 3.31 6.28 -5.21
C MET A 271 1.82 6.49 -5.03
N VAL A 272 1.30 6.13 -3.86
CA VAL A 272 -0.05 6.49 -3.40
C VAL A 272 -0.02 6.74 -1.90
N VAL A 273 -0.96 7.54 -1.38
CA VAL A 273 -1.01 7.87 0.05
C VAL A 273 -2.27 7.29 0.69
N CYS A 274 -2.07 6.41 1.67
CA CYS A 274 -3.10 5.95 2.60
C CYS A 274 -4.43 5.54 1.90
N PHE A 275 -5.48 6.32 2.11
CA PHE A 275 -6.82 6.01 1.62
C PHE A 275 -6.91 5.86 0.09
N ASP A 276 -5.96 6.39 -0.68
CA ASP A 276 -5.84 6.17 -2.13
C ASP A 276 -5.82 4.67 -2.51
N LEU A 277 -5.27 3.80 -1.65
CA LEU A 277 -5.14 2.36 -1.91
C LEU A 277 -6.49 1.65 -2.14
N VAL A 278 -7.58 2.22 -1.61
CA VAL A 278 -8.95 1.66 -1.68
C VAL A 278 -9.59 1.90 -3.05
N PHE A 279 -9.09 2.85 -3.84
CA PHE A 279 -9.75 3.35 -5.05
C PHE A 279 -9.10 2.87 -6.35
N GLY A 280 -9.83 3.04 -7.45
CA GLY A 280 -9.44 2.53 -8.76
C GLY A 280 -8.17 3.17 -9.31
N GLU A 281 -7.85 4.41 -8.91
CA GLU A 281 -6.65 5.11 -9.35
C GLU A 281 -5.36 4.36 -8.96
N ALA A 282 -5.30 3.78 -7.75
CA ALA A 282 -4.15 2.97 -7.34
C ALA A 282 -3.99 1.72 -8.24
N VAL A 283 -5.10 1.10 -8.65
CA VAL A 283 -5.08 -0.06 -9.56
C VAL A 283 -4.67 0.36 -10.98
N LEU A 284 -5.16 1.51 -11.45
CA LEU A 284 -4.76 2.06 -12.75
C LEU A 284 -3.27 2.40 -12.81
N LEU A 285 -2.69 2.86 -11.70
CA LEU A 285 -1.24 3.06 -11.59
C LEU A 285 -0.46 1.75 -11.83
N ALA A 286 -0.90 0.65 -11.21
CA ALA A 286 -0.33 -0.68 -11.44
C ALA A 286 -0.53 -1.15 -12.90
N GLU A 287 -1.76 -1.14 -13.39
CA GLU A 287 -2.13 -1.75 -14.67
C GLU A 287 -1.63 -0.96 -15.89
N LYS A 288 -1.76 0.37 -15.87
CA LYS A 288 -1.54 1.21 -17.05
C LYS A 288 -0.17 1.89 -17.07
N HIS A 289 0.43 2.10 -15.91
CA HIS A 289 1.75 2.73 -15.83
C HIS A 289 2.89 1.72 -15.60
N GLY A 290 2.57 0.44 -15.38
CA GLY A 290 3.53 -0.66 -15.41
C GLY A 290 4.61 -0.56 -14.34
N ILE A 291 4.24 -0.19 -13.13
CA ILE A 291 5.16 -0.09 -11.99
C ILE A 291 5.53 -1.49 -11.47
N ASP A 292 6.79 -1.66 -11.05
CA ASP A 292 7.26 -2.88 -10.41
C ASP A 292 6.96 -2.88 -8.90
N THR A 293 7.03 -1.69 -8.30
CA THR A 293 6.86 -1.50 -6.85
C THR A 293 6.03 -0.25 -6.55
N LEU A 294 5.05 -0.39 -5.65
CA LEU A 294 4.26 0.69 -5.08
C LEU A 294 4.87 1.14 -3.75
N LEU A 295 5.13 2.43 -3.62
CA LEU A 295 5.50 3.09 -2.38
C LEU A 295 4.23 3.61 -1.70
N TYR A 296 4.06 3.28 -0.41
CA TYR A 296 2.82 3.51 0.30
C TYR A 296 3.07 4.11 1.69
N ALA A 297 3.05 5.44 1.78
CA ALA A 297 2.96 6.16 3.05
C ALA A 297 1.52 6.08 3.57
N THR A 298 1.35 5.72 4.85
CA THR A 298 0.01 5.62 5.41
C THR A 298 -0.07 6.02 6.89
N TYR A 299 -1.21 6.59 7.26
CA TYR A 299 -1.72 6.68 8.62
C TYR A 299 -3.07 5.95 8.65
N TRP A 300 -2.98 4.62 8.55
CA TRP A 300 -4.16 3.76 8.38
C TRP A 300 -4.91 3.60 9.69
N TYR A 301 -6.25 3.55 9.64
CA TYR A 301 -7.08 3.18 10.78
C TYR A 301 -7.64 1.79 10.49
N ASP A 302 -7.28 0.79 11.28
CA ASP A 302 -7.73 -0.57 11.03
C ASP A 302 -9.25 -0.68 11.08
N ASP A 303 -9.82 -1.08 9.94
CA ASP A 303 -11.11 -1.74 9.89
C ASP A 303 -10.94 -3.21 10.23
N MET A 304 -11.96 -3.74 10.89
CA MET A 304 -11.91 -5.06 11.48
C MET A 304 -11.95 -6.20 10.45
N LEU A 305 -12.73 -6.05 9.39
CA LEU A 305 -13.12 -7.19 8.56
C LEU A 305 -12.33 -7.28 7.27
N VAL A 306 -12.33 -6.21 6.48
CA VAL A 306 -11.89 -6.27 5.08
C VAL A 306 -10.73 -5.33 4.80
N LEU A 307 -10.58 -4.28 5.60
CA LEU A 307 -9.60 -3.21 5.42
C LEU A 307 -8.62 -3.14 6.60
N HIS A 308 -8.13 -4.30 7.05
CA HIS A 308 -7.09 -4.41 8.06
C HIS A 308 -5.70 -4.19 7.43
N SER A 309 -4.88 -3.32 8.01
CA SER A 309 -3.61 -2.82 7.43
C SER A 309 -2.73 -3.88 6.74
N VAL A 310 -1.99 -4.69 7.49
CA VAL A 310 -0.99 -5.63 6.94
C VAL A 310 -1.60 -6.71 6.04
N GLU A 311 -2.86 -7.05 6.30
CA GLU A 311 -3.59 -8.02 5.49
C GLU A 311 -3.97 -7.43 4.14
N TYR A 312 -4.54 -6.21 4.14
CA TYR A 312 -4.94 -5.53 2.93
C TYR A 312 -3.73 -5.14 2.08
N GLN A 313 -2.67 -4.62 2.69
CA GLN A 313 -1.41 -4.29 2.01
C GLN A 313 -0.81 -5.52 1.29
N GLN A 314 -0.71 -6.67 1.97
CA GLN A 314 -0.25 -7.92 1.35
C GLN A 314 -1.19 -8.38 0.22
N SER A 315 -2.50 -8.36 0.48
CA SER A 315 -3.50 -8.80 -0.49
C SER A 315 -3.47 -7.95 -1.77
N TRP A 316 -3.21 -6.65 -1.62
CA TRP A 316 -3.13 -5.70 -2.71
C TRP A 316 -1.90 -5.97 -3.58
N ALA A 317 -0.75 -6.24 -2.96
CA ALA A 317 0.47 -6.63 -3.67
C ALA A 317 0.25 -7.86 -4.56
N ILE A 318 -0.38 -8.89 -4.01
CA ILE A 318 -0.65 -10.15 -4.71
C ILE A 318 -1.70 -9.98 -5.81
N ALA A 319 -2.83 -9.33 -5.52
CA ALA A 319 -3.94 -9.20 -6.46
C ALA A 319 -3.63 -8.28 -7.66
N ASN A 320 -2.69 -7.35 -7.51
CA ASN A 320 -2.27 -6.44 -8.58
C ASN A 320 -0.93 -6.82 -9.22
N GLY A 321 -0.21 -7.81 -8.68
CA GLY A 321 1.05 -8.27 -9.25
C GLY A 321 2.20 -7.25 -9.13
N VAL A 322 2.20 -6.44 -8.06
CA VAL A 322 3.17 -5.36 -7.81
C VAL A 322 3.72 -5.50 -6.38
N ASN A 323 5.02 -5.26 -6.17
CA ASN A 323 5.57 -5.24 -4.81
C ASN A 323 5.02 -4.01 -4.05
N VAL A 324 4.81 -4.09 -2.74
CA VAL A 324 4.32 -2.96 -1.94
C VAL A 324 5.27 -2.71 -0.78
N LEU A 325 5.77 -1.48 -0.66
CA LEU A 325 6.52 -0.99 0.50
C LEU A 325 5.60 -0.08 1.31
N ALA A 326 5.15 -0.55 2.47
CA ALA A 326 4.19 0.16 3.31
C ALA A 326 4.84 0.67 4.60
N ALA A 327 4.81 1.98 4.80
CA ALA A 327 5.26 2.63 6.03
C ALA A 327 4.06 3.29 6.73
N ASN A 328 3.71 2.78 7.90
CA ASN A 328 2.56 3.23 8.67
C ASN A 328 2.96 4.06 9.90
N THR A 329 2.04 4.89 10.35
CA THR A 329 2.13 5.54 11.67
C THR A 329 1.92 4.51 12.77
N HIS A 330 2.68 4.62 13.86
CA HIS A 330 2.51 3.83 15.07
C HIS A 330 1.71 4.62 16.13
N ALA A 331 0.40 4.43 16.12
CA ALA A 331 -0.57 4.93 17.08
C ALA A 331 -1.67 3.88 17.35
N PRO A 332 -1.38 2.83 18.14
CA PRO A 332 -2.33 1.76 18.47
C PRO A 332 -3.68 2.25 19.02
N GLY A 333 -3.70 3.37 19.74
CA GLY A 333 -4.90 4.05 20.25
C GLY A 333 -5.97 4.36 19.21
N THR A 334 -5.57 4.48 17.94
CA THR A 334 -6.48 4.71 16.81
C THR A 334 -6.54 3.53 15.84
N GLY A 335 -5.97 2.38 16.21
CA GLY A 335 -5.84 1.24 15.32
C GLY A 335 -4.84 1.45 14.20
N SER A 336 -3.86 2.33 14.41
CA SER A 336 -2.86 2.70 13.42
C SER A 336 -1.53 2.07 13.75
N LEU A 337 -1.23 0.97 13.08
CA LEU A 337 0.04 0.26 13.05
C LEU A 337 -0.04 -0.72 11.88
N GLY A 338 1.05 -1.36 11.52
CA GLY A 338 1.05 -2.31 10.41
C GLY A 338 1.80 -1.76 9.23
N SER A 339 3.10 -2.04 9.22
CA SER A 339 4.05 -1.70 8.15
C SER A 339 4.70 -2.98 7.64
N GLY A 340 5.14 -2.97 6.39
CA GLY A 340 5.75 -4.16 5.81
C GLY A 340 6.27 -4.00 4.40
N ILE A 341 6.98 -5.03 3.97
CA ILE A 341 7.54 -5.19 2.64
C ILE A 341 6.89 -6.43 2.04
N TYR A 342 6.06 -6.23 1.02
CA TYR A 342 5.23 -7.27 0.43
C TYR A 342 5.67 -7.54 -1.00
N SER A 343 5.99 -8.80 -1.29
CA SER A 343 6.27 -9.28 -2.62
C SER A 343 4.98 -9.61 -3.36
N LYS A 344 4.93 -9.27 -4.65
CA LYS A 344 3.83 -9.63 -5.56
C LYS A 344 3.54 -11.14 -5.64
N THR A 345 4.50 -11.99 -5.32
CA THR A 345 4.39 -13.46 -5.43
C THR A 345 4.49 -14.16 -4.07
N ASN A 346 5.44 -13.73 -3.24
CA ASN A 346 5.73 -14.41 -1.97
C ASN A 346 4.91 -13.89 -0.78
N GLY A 347 4.10 -12.84 -0.96
CA GLY A 347 3.42 -12.17 0.15
C GLY A 347 4.39 -11.38 1.01
N ALA A 348 4.14 -11.27 2.32
CA ALA A 348 4.99 -10.51 3.23
C ALA A 348 6.40 -11.12 3.34
N LEU A 349 7.41 -10.35 2.96
CA LEU A 349 8.83 -10.67 3.19
C LEU A 349 9.23 -10.32 4.62
N ILE A 350 8.69 -9.21 5.14
CA ILE A 350 8.72 -8.83 6.54
C ILE A 350 7.57 -7.87 6.84
N TYR A 351 7.01 -7.93 8.04
CA TYR A 351 6.01 -6.97 8.51
C TYR A 351 6.08 -6.82 10.04
N THR A 352 5.53 -5.72 10.55
CA THR A 352 5.31 -5.45 11.99
C THR A 352 3.82 -5.32 12.23
N TYR A 353 3.35 -5.85 13.35
CA TYR A 353 1.99 -5.63 13.82
C TYR A 353 1.92 -5.95 15.32
N GLU A 354 2.53 -5.08 16.14
CA GLU A 354 2.53 -5.19 17.60
C GLU A 354 2.27 -3.81 18.22
N PRO A 355 1.27 -3.67 19.12
CA PRO A 355 0.96 -2.41 19.78
C PRO A 355 1.88 -2.16 20.98
N ASP A 356 3.16 -1.89 20.73
CA ASP A 356 4.19 -1.75 21.77
C ASP A 356 4.67 -0.30 22.00
N GLY A 357 4.12 0.67 21.26
CA GLY A 357 4.46 2.08 21.36
C GLY A 357 5.85 2.41 20.83
N LYS A 358 6.41 1.60 19.92
CA LYS A 358 7.80 1.73 19.45
C LYS A 358 7.90 2.02 17.96
N SER A 359 8.87 2.85 17.58
CA SER A 359 9.24 3.05 16.18
C SER A 359 10.10 1.89 15.70
N LYS A 360 9.83 1.35 14.52
CA LYS A 360 10.47 0.13 14.01
C LYS A 360 10.90 0.30 12.57
N LEU A 361 12.15 -0.05 12.29
CA LEU A 361 12.71 -0.16 10.96
C LEU A 361 12.64 -1.63 10.53
N LEU A 362 12.04 -1.88 9.37
CA LEU A 362 11.98 -3.19 8.74
C LEU A 362 12.80 -3.16 7.47
N ILE A 363 13.65 -4.16 7.27
CA ILE A 363 14.54 -4.27 6.12
C ILE A 363 14.35 -5.65 5.50
N ALA A 364 14.23 -5.73 4.18
CA ALA A 364 14.22 -6.99 3.45
C ALA A 364 14.72 -6.83 2.01
N ASN A 365 15.26 -7.91 1.45
CA ASN A 365 15.56 -7.98 0.02
C ASN A 365 14.28 -8.22 -0.77
N VAL A 366 14.03 -7.39 -1.79
CA VAL A 366 12.86 -7.47 -2.68
C VAL A 366 13.31 -7.97 -4.05
N PRO A 367 12.73 -9.07 -4.57
CA PRO A 367 13.08 -9.59 -5.90
C PRO A 367 12.69 -8.60 -7.01
N ILE A 368 13.62 -8.35 -7.94
CA ILE A 368 13.36 -7.57 -9.17
C ILE A 368 12.77 -8.49 -10.25
N LYS A 369 13.33 -9.70 -10.38
CA LYS A 369 12.89 -10.70 -11.35
C LYS A 369 12.08 -11.82 -10.68
N GLU A 370 11.12 -12.35 -11.41
CA GLU A 370 10.35 -13.50 -10.96
C GLU A 370 11.20 -14.78 -10.93
N ASN A 371 10.87 -15.67 -9.99
CA ASN A 371 11.48 -16.99 -9.83
C ASN A 371 13.00 -16.97 -9.54
N VAL A 372 13.56 -15.84 -9.11
CA VAL A 372 14.95 -15.78 -8.66
C VAL A 372 15.02 -16.08 -7.17
N LYS A 373 15.90 -17.03 -6.80
CA LYS A 373 16.27 -17.25 -5.40
C LYS A 373 17.18 -16.11 -4.95
N ILE A 374 16.67 -15.28 -4.07
CA ILE A 374 17.42 -14.17 -3.46
C ILE A 374 17.80 -14.54 -2.03
N PRO A 375 18.87 -13.95 -1.46
CA PRO A 375 19.20 -14.16 -0.06
C PRO A 375 18.02 -13.71 0.82
N ASP A 376 17.53 -14.62 1.67
CA ASP A 376 16.47 -14.34 2.65
C ASP A 376 17.07 -13.58 3.84
N ILE A 377 17.27 -12.28 3.63
CA ILE A 377 17.77 -11.36 4.63
C ILE A 377 16.61 -10.44 4.97
N SER A 378 16.11 -10.56 6.19
CA SER A 378 15.16 -9.64 6.77
C SER A 378 15.56 -9.29 8.20
N SER A 379 15.27 -8.08 8.63
CA SER A 379 15.54 -7.64 10.00
C SER A 379 14.55 -6.60 10.46
N MET A 380 14.14 -6.69 11.73
CA MET A 380 13.34 -5.69 12.42
C MET A 380 14.19 -5.07 13.53
N ILE A 381 14.18 -3.74 13.61
CA ILE A 381 15.02 -2.97 14.54
C ILE A 381 14.15 -1.90 15.18
N GLU A 382 14.07 -1.88 16.51
CA GLU A 382 13.52 -0.76 17.27
C GLU A 382 14.48 0.43 17.18
N ILE A 383 13.95 1.61 16.81
CA ILE A 383 14.73 2.83 16.63
C ILE A 383 14.32 3.88 17.65
N ALA A 384 15.32 4.41 18.35
CA ALA A 384 15.28 5.67 19.09
C ALA A 384 16.40 6.59 18.55
N PRO A 385 16.45 7.88 18.89
CA PRO A 385 17.46 8.79 18.33
C PRO A 385 18.91 8.36 18.58
N ASP A 386 19.15 7.68 19.70
CA ASP A 386 20.45 7.24 20.19
C ASP A 386 20.64 5.71 20.19
N GLU A 387 19.58 4.94 19.91
CA GLU A 387 19.59 3.49 20.02
C GLU A 387 18.99 2.79 18.79
N ALA A 388 19.56 1.63 18.45
CA ALA A 388 19.04 0.73 17.43
C ALA A 388 19.14 -0.70 17.96
N ILE A 389 17.99 -1.31 18.27
CA ILE A 389 17.94 -2.58 19.00
C ILE A 389 17.22 -3.62 18.14
N PRO A 390 17.85 -4.75 17.80
CA PRO A 390 17.16 -5.85 17.11
C PRO A 390 15.90 -6.27 17.86
N LYS A 391 14.80 -6.43 17.13
CA LYS A 391 13.47 -6.70 17.69
C LYS A 391 12.89 -7.97 17.11
N ILE A 392 12.17 -8.70 17.95
CA ILE A 392 11.31 -9.81 17.58
C ILE A 392 9.94 -9.55 18.21
N GLU A 393 8.88 -9.73 17.44
CA GLU A 393 7.52 -9.58 17.93
C GLU A 393 6.92 -10.92 18.32
N THR A 394 6.15 -10.95 19.41
CA THR A 394 5.54 -12.17 19.96
C THR A 394 4.02 -12.15 19.83
N GLY A 395 3.42 -10.98 19.61
CA GLY A 395 1.98 -10.72 19.64
C GLY A 395 1.39 -10.70 21.05
N GLU A 396 2.22 -10.69 22.10
CA GLU A 396 1.78 -10.72 23.49
C GLU A 396 1.26 -9.37 24.00
N LYS A 397 1.42 -8.28 23.24
CA LYS A 397 0.94 -6.95 23.63
C LYS A 397 -0.51 -6.69 23.24
N PHE A 398 -1.14 -7.58 22.48
CA PHE A 398 -2.56 -7.44 22.18
C PHE A 398 -3.41 -7.59 23.44
N PRO A 399 -4.29 -6.61 23.74
CA PRO A 399 -5.21 -6.72 24.86
C PRO A 399 -6.27 -7.80 24.57
N GLU A 400 -6.91 -8.31 25.62
CA GLU A 400 -7.98 -9.31 25.47
C GLU A 400 -9.17 -8.78 24.66
N ASN A 401 -9.53 -7.50 24.87
CA ASN A 401 -10.59 -6.81 24.15
C ASN A 401 -10.09 -5.43 23.68
N SER A 402 -10.31 -5.13 22.40
CA SER A 402 -9.94 -3.85 21.78
C SER A 402 -11.13 -3.04 21.29
N TYR A 403 -12.35 -3.57 21.47
CA TYR A 403 -13.58 -2.89 21.09
C TYR A 403 -13.89 -1.76 22.07
N GLU A 404 -13.99 -0.53 21.58
CA GLU A 404 -14.16 0.67 22.41
C GLU A 404 -15.36 0.58 23.37
N LYS A 405 -16.49 0.00 22.95
CA LYS A 405 -17.67 -0.13 23.84
C LYS A 405 -17.43 -1.02 25.06
N ILE A 406 -16.48 -1.94 24.98
CA ILE A 406 -16.13 -2.87 26.08
C ILE A 406 -14.92 -2.34 26.83
N ALA A 407 -13.88 -1.95 26.09
CA ALA A 407 -12.59 -1.58 26.64
C ALA A 407 -12.46 -0.09 26.98
N GLY A 408 -13.49 0.73 26.71
CA GLY A 408 -13.44 2.19 26.80
C GLY A 408 -12.60 2.84 25.69
N PRO A 409 -12.55 4.19 25.65
CA PRO A 409 -11.65 4.92 24.75
C PRO A 409 -10.19 4.64 25.09
N ALA A 410 -9.27 4.86 24.14
CA ALA A 410 -7.84 4.81 24.42
C ALA A 410 -7.46 5.91 25.42
N ILE A 411 -6.73 5.55 26.48
CA ILE A 411 -6.17 6.49 27.44
C ILE A 411 -4.75 6.85 26.99
N ASP A 412 -3.94 5.84 26.67
CA ASP A 412 -2.65 6.01 26.03
C ASP A 412 -2.75 5.73 24.53
N LYS A 413 -2.57 6.78 23.72
CA LYS A 413 -2.55 6.68 22.25
C LYS A 413 -1.51 5.66 21.74
N TYR A 414 -0.43 5.43 22.46
CA TYR A 414 0.68 4.59 22.01
C TYR A 414 0.67 3.18 22.59
N GLY A 415 -0.06 2.93 23.68
CA GLY A 415 -0.14 1.63 24.34
C GLY A 415 -1.50 0.93 24.21
N ASP A 416 -2.60 1.69 24.10
CA ASP A 416 -3.93 1.10 24.16
C ASP A 416 -4.45 0.76 22.78
N TYR A 417 -4.22 -0.45 22.28
CA TYR A 417 -4.74 -0.85 20.98
C TYR A 417 -6.29 -0.78 20.91
N LYS A 418 -6.80 0.00 19.95
CA LYS A 418 -8.22 0.11 19.57
C LYS A 418 -8.37 -0.11 18.07
N TYR A 419 -9.58 -0.37 17.60
CA TYR A 419 -9.87 -0.49 16.18
C TYR A 419 -11.22 0.15 15.84
N TYR A 420 -11.43 0.47 14.56
CA TYR A 420 -12.70 1.03 14.10
C TYR A 420 -13.74 -0.07 13.88
N LYS A 421 -14.97 0.16 14.34
CA LYS A 421 -16.05 -0.83 14.21
C LYS A 421 -16.51 -0.95 12.75
N SER A 422 -16.35 -2.14 12.16
CA SER A 422 -16.96 -2.48 10.87
C SER A 422 -18.50 -2.54 10.95
N GLN A 423 -19.18 -2.16 9.87
CA GLN A 423 -20.63 -2.24 9.73
C GLN A 423 -21.09 -3.69 9.42
N PHE A 424 -21.03 -4.56 10.42
CA PHE A 424 -21.49 -5.95 10.31
C PHE A 424 -22.99 -6.10 10.10
N GLU A 425 -23.77 -5.08 10.42
CA GLU A 425 -25.24 -5.13 10.32
C GLU A 425 -25.73 -5.38 8.90
N ASN A 426 -24.92 -5.08 7.88
CA ASN A 426 -25.27 -5.26 6.48
C ASN A 426 -24.88 -6.64 5.92
N TYR A 427 -24.07 -7.40 6.66
CA TYR A 427 -23.56 -8.70 6.22
C TYR A 427 -24.55 -9.82 6.54
N THR A 428 -24.68 -10.77 5.61
CA THR A 428 -25.37 -12.03 5.89
C THR A 428 -24.41 -12.96 6.63
N LEU A 429 -24.78 -13.34 7.85
CA LEU A 429 -23.93 -14.13 8.74
C LEU A 429 -24.47 -15.55 8.91
N THR A 430 -23.58 -16.54 8.84
CA THR A 430 -23.87 -17.96 9.12
C THR A 430 -22.84 -18.52 10.10
N LYS A 431 -23.29 -18.95 11.28
CA LYS A 431 -22.42 -19.50 12.33
C LYS A 431 -21.95 -20.92 11.98
N LEU A 432 -20.71 -21.25 12.35
CA LEU A 432 -20.20 -22.62 12.32
C LEU A 432 -20.72 -23.39 13.54
N GLU A 433 -21.54 -24.41 13.30
CA GLU A 433 -22.17 -25.23 14.37
C GLU A 433 -21.43 -26.54 14.64
N LYS A 434 -20.54 -26.98 13.73
CA LYS A 434 -19.86 -28.28 13.78
C LYS A 434 -18.36 -28.11 13.51
N PRO A 435 -17.49 -29.01 14.00
CA PRO A 435 -16.04 -28.93 13.74
C PRO A 435 -15.65 -29.10 12.25
N SER A 436 -16.53 -29.63 11.42
CA SER A 436 -16.32 -29.70 9.98
C SER A 436 -17.65 -29.63 9.25
N GLY A 437 -17.60 -29.19 8.00
CA GLY A 437 -18.77 -29.20 7.12
C GLY A 437 -18.66 -28.21 5.97
N GLU A 438 -19.78 -28.08 5.29
CA GLU A 438 -19.99 -27.13 4.19
C GLU A 438 -21.16 -26.23 4.55
N ILE A 439 -20.96 -24.91 4.41
CA ILE A 439 -22.00 -23.91 4.64
C ILE A 439 -21.95 -22.84 3.55
N GLN A 440 -23.05 -22.11 3.39
CA GLN A 440 -23.18 -21.04 2.41
C GLN A 440 -23.87 -19.83 3.02
N ALA A 441 -23.43 -18.63 2.63
CA ALA A 441 -24.07 -17.36 2.96
C ALA A 441 -24.20 -16.53 1.67
N CYS A 442 -25.34 -15.89 1.44
CA CYS A 442 -25.58 -15.09 0.24
C CYS A 442 -26.13 -13.70 0.58
N SER A 443 -25.64 -12.70 -0.12
CA SER A 443 -26.12 -11.32 -0.11
C SER A 443 -26.51 -10.93 -1.53
N ASN A 444 -27.81 -10.78 -1.78
CA ASN A 444 -28.36 -10.63 -3.14
C ASN A 444 -27.96 -11.80 -4.05
N GLU A 445 -27.36 -11.54 -5.20
CA GLU A 445 -26.86 -12.56 -6.15
C GLU A 445 -25.45 -13.08 -5.81
N PHE A 446 -24.77 -12.43 -4.86
CA PHE A 446 -23.43 -12.82 -4.43
C PHE A 446 -23.52 -13.87 -3.33
N CYS A 447 -22.83 -14.98 -3.50
CA CYS A 447 -22.85 -16.12 -2.61
C CYS A 447 -21.42 -16.58 -2.28
N CYS A 448 -21.25 -16.92 -1.01
CA CYS A 448 -20.06 -17.46 -0.41
C CYS A 448 -20.29 -18.90 -0.01
N SER A 449 -19.44 -19.81 -0.47
CA SER A 449 -19.42 -21.20 -0.02
C SER A 449 -18.15 -21.45 0.78
N LEU A 450 -18.28 -22.15 1.90
CA LEU A 450 -17.19 -22.50 2.80
C LEU A 450 -17.20 -24.00 3.03
N SER A 451 -16.07 -24.66 2.75
CA SER A 451 -15.77 -26.00 3.25
C SER A 451 -14.65 -25.91 4.28
N TYR A 452 -14.78 -26.58 5.43
CA TYR A 452 -13.81 -26.46 6.50
C TYR A 452 -13.70 -27.70 7.36
N SER A 453 -12.55 -27.84 8.02
CA SER A 453 -12.29 -28.82 9.07
C SER A 453 -11.43 -28.20 10.17
N THR A 454 -11.81 -28.45 11.43
CA THR A 454 -11.08 -28.00 12.61
C THR A 454 -10.64 -29.19 13.45
N GLN A 455 -9.52 -29.02 14.16
CA GLN A 455 -9.15 -29.95 15.23
C GLN A 455 -10.10 -29.79 16.43
N ASN A 456 -10.49 -28.55 16.69
CA ASN A 456 -11.37 -28.14 17.77
C ASN A 456 -12.15 -26.89 17.33
N LEU A 457 -13.46 -26.87 17.56
CA LEU A 457 -14.26 -25.65 17.42
C LEU A 457 -14.64 -25.19 18.83
N GLN A 458 -13.88 -24.24 19.38
CA GLN A 458 -14.04 -23.77 20.76
C GLN A 458 -14.68 -22.39 20.86
N GLU A 459 -14.67 -21.64 19.76
CA GLU A 459 -15.08 -20.25 19.70
C GLU A 459 -16.07 -20.06 18.57
N ASP A 460 -16.79 -18.95 18.63
CA ASP A 460 -17.75 -18.61 17.60
C ASP A 460 -17.02 -18.11 16.34
N PHE A 461 -17.26 -18.83 15.24
CA PHE A 461 -16.85 -18.44 13.91
C PHE A 461 -18.07 -18.23 13.03
N TYR A 462 -18.00 -17.23 12.15
CA TYR A 462 -19.07 -16.89 11.22
C TYR A 462 -18.51 -16.81 9.81
N LEU A 463 -19.25 -17.37 8.85
CA LEU A 463 -19.15 -17.02 7.45
C LEU A 463 -20.01 -15.77 7.20
N ALA A 464 -19.39 -14.73 6.66
CA ALA A 464 -20.01 -13.46 6.35
C ALA A 464 -19.96 -13.23 4.82
N ALA A 465 -21.12 -12.87 4.25
CA ALA A 465 -21.26 -12.51 2.84
C ALA A 465 -21.91 -11.13 2.70
N TYR A 466 -21.36 -10.28 1.84
CA TYR A 466 -21.91 -8.96 1.53
C TYR A 466 -21.64 -8.57 0.08
N SER A 467 -22.60 -7.91 -0.56
CA SER A 467 -22.43 -7.29 -1.87
C SER A 467 -23.23 -6.00 -1.93
N GLY A 468 -22.57 -4.86 -2.05
CA GLY A 468 -23.23 -3.56 -2.11
C GLY A 468 -22.30 -2.36 -2.00
N LEU A 469 -22.90 -1.19 -1.79
CA LEU A 469 -22.18 0.05 -1.51
C LEU A 469 -21.91 0.16 0.00
N ASN A 470 -20.63 0.13 0.36
CA ASN A 470 -20.15 0.44 1.70
C ASN A 470 -19.78 1.92 1.81
N HIS A 471 -19.67 2.44 3.03
CA HIS A 471 -19.34 3.83 3.26
C HIS A 471 -18.66 4.10 4.61
N VAL A 472 -17.95 5.23 4.69
CA VAL A 472 -17.50 5.83 5.96
C VAL A 472 -18.25 7.14 6.18
N LYS A 473 -18.99 7.21 7.30
CA LYS A 473 -19.80 8.38 7.72
C LYS A 473 -20.72 8.94 6.60
N ASN A 474 -21.25 8.07 5.74
CA ASN A 474 -22.07 8.38 4.56
C ASN A 474 -21.40 9.28 3.51
N TYR A 475 -20.09 9.51 3.60
CA TYR A 475 -19.37 10.44 2.75
C TYR A 475 -18.51 9.72 1.71
N PHE A 476 -17.52 8.97 2.18
CA PHE A 476 -16.75 8.08 1.31
C PHE A 476 -17.58 6.85 1.04
N GLN A 477 -17.76 6.50 -0.23
CA GLN A 477 -18.60 5.38 -0.65
C GLN A 477 -17.86 4.55 -1.69
N TRP A 478 -18.01 3.23 -1.63
CA TRP A 478 -17.40 2.32 -2.59
C TRP A 478 -18.17 1.00 -2.69
N CYS A 479 -18.07 0.32 -3.82
CA CYS A 479 -18.70 -0.97 -4.07
C CYS A 479 -17.81 -2.14 -3.67
N GLU A 480 -18.29 -3.01 -2.79
CA GLU A 480 -17.54 -4.21 -2.42
C GLU A 480 -18.40 -5.48 -2.48
N GLU A 481 -17.72 -6.59 -2.74
CA GLU A 481 -18.21 -7.95 -2.56
C GLU A 481 -17.29 -8.59 -1.53
N ALA A 482 -17.80 -9.04 -0.39
CA ALA A 482 -16.97 -9.52 0.72
C ALA A 482 -17.41 -10.91 1.14
N CYS A 483 -16.44 -11.82 1.22
CA CYS A 483 -16.61 -13.21 1.60
C CYS A 483 -15.60 -13.54 2.70
N VAL A 484 -16.04 -13.71 3.95
CA VAL A 484 -15.11 -13.77 5.07
C VAL A 484 -15.54 -14.80 6.11
N LEU A 485 -14.66 -15.75 6.42
CA LEU A 485 -14.71 -16.55 7.65
C LEU A 485 -13.92 -15.81 8.73
N THR A 486 -14.54 -15.51 9.87
CA THR A 486 -13.86 -14.82 10.99
C THR A 486 -14.31 -15.33 12.35
N ARG A 487 -13.39 -15.34 13.31
CA ARG A 487 -13.72 -15.45 14.74
C ARG A 487 -14.48 -14.19 15.16
N CYS A 488 -15.55 -14.35 15.93
CA CYS A 488 -16.34 -13.21 16.41
C CYS A 488 -17.24 -13.61 17.59
N ASP A 489 -17.32 -12.77 18.62
CA ASP A 489 -18.15 -12.99 19.79
C ASP A 489 -19.47 -12.17 19.68
N PRO A 490 -20.62 -12.75 20.07
CA PRO A 490 -21.89 -12.03 20.12
C PRO A 490 -21.93 -11.05 21.30
N LEU A 491 -22.66 -9.94 21.14
CA LEU A 491 -22.87 -8.94 22.20
C LEU A 491 -24.29 -8.36 22.08
N ASP A 492 -24.96 -8.13 23.21
CA ASP A 492 -26.30 -7.55 23.28
C ASP A 492 -27.34 -8.25 22.38
N GLY A 493 -27.25 -9.59 22.28
CA GLY A 493 -28.15 -10.40 21.46
C GLY A 493 -27.91 -10.31 19.94
N LYS A 494 -26.87 -9.60 19.49
CA LYS A 494 -26.47 -9.53 18.09
C LYS A 494 -25.29 -10.48 17.82
N PRO A 495 -25.34 -11.26 16.73
CA PRO A 495 -24.23 -12.12 16.34
C PRO A 495 -23.05 -11.28 15.85
N CYS A 496 -21.84 -11.79 16.07
CA CYS A 496 -20.60 -11.22 15.59
C CYS A 496 -20.45 -9.69 15.74
N VAL A 497 -20.32 -9.23 17.00
CA VAL A 497 -20.17 -7.80 17.30
C VAL A 497 -18.74 -7.45 17.70
N VAL A 498 -18.08 -8.36 18.41
CA VAL A 498 -16.72 -8.18 18.94
C VAL A 498 -15.85 -9.18 18.22
N GLN A 499 -14.75 -8.77 17.57
CA GLN A 499 -13.74 -9.75 17.16
C GLN A 499 -12.50 -9.63 18.05
N PRO A 500 -12.25 -10.62 18.89
CA PRO A 500 -11.05 -10.63 19.70
C PRO A 500 -9.80 -10.76 18.81
N PRO A 501 -8.65 -10.21 19.23
CA PRO A 501 -7.42 -10.32 18.45
C PRO A 501 -6.81 -11.73 18.50
N THR A 502 -7.26 -12.59 19.42
CA THR A 502 -6.75 -13.95 19.62
C THR A 502 -7.69 -15.00 19.04
N SER A 503 -7.29 -16.26 18.99
CA SER A 503 -8.16 -17.42 18.81
C SER A 503 -7.51 -18.66 19.45
N LYS A 504 -8.32 -19.66 19.77
CA LYS A 504 -7.99 -21.00 20.26
C LYS A 504 -8.42 -22.12 19.29
N THR A 505 -9.14 -21.78 18.22
CA THR A 505 -9.70 -22.71 17.23
C THR A 505 -8.66 -22.99 16.14
N VAL A 506 -8.21 -24.24 16.03
CA VAL A 506 -7.24 -24.66 15.03
C VAL A 506 -7.97 -25.26 13.83
N PHE A 507 -7.85 -24.62 12.68
CA PHE A 507 -8.35 -25.13 11.41
C PHE A 507 -7.28 -26.02 10.76
N GLN A 508 -7.68 -27.19 10.26
CA GLN A 508 -6.83 -28.05 9.46
C GLN A 508 -6.87 -27.63 8.00
N ALA A 509 -8.07 -27.38 7.48
CA ALA A 509 -8.30 -26.91 6.12
C ALA A 509 -9.50 -25.97 6.07
N VAL A 510 -9.40 -24.96 5.20
CA VAL A 510 -10.48 -24.05 4.83
C VAL A 510 -10.45 -23.87 3.31
N GLU A 511 -11.58 -24.02 2.65
CA GLU A 511 -11.77 -23.62 1.26
C GLU A 511 -12.92 -22.63 1.19
N LEU A 512 -12.62 -21.40 0.81
CA LEU A 512 -13.59 -20.33 0.63
C LEU A 512 -13.78 -20.05 -0.86
N LYS A 513 -15.03 -20.04 -1.31
CA LYS A 513 -15.42 -19.82 -2.70
C LYS A 513 -16.45 -18.70 -2.80
N GLY A 514 -16.34 -17.89 -3.85
CA GLY A 514 -17.34 -16.86 -4.13
C GLY A 514 -17.50 -16.58 -5.63
N ASN A 515 -18.71 -16.21 -6.03
CA ASN A 515 -19.07 -15.84 -7.40
C ASN A 515 -18.88 -14.32 -7.66
N PHE A 516 -17.66 -13.83 -7.40
CA PHE A 516 -17.32 -12.41 -7.53
C PHE A 516 -17.52 -11.88 -8.95
N LYS A 517 -18.22 -10.75 -9.08
CA LYS A 517 -18.25 -9.96 -10.33
C LYS A 517 -17.11 -8.94 -10.37
N ALA A 518 -16.61 -8.52 -9.21
CA ALA A 518 -15.49 -7.61 -9.08
C ALA A 518 -14.23 -8.12 -9.80
N LYS A 519 -13.61 -7.30 -10.65
CA LYS A 519 -12.40 -7.68 -11.44
C LYS A 519 -11.15 -7.88 -10.58
N ARG A 520 -11.08 -7.23 -9.43
CA ARG A 520 -9.99 -7.37 -8.46
C ARG A 520 -10.53 -7.95 -7.16
N VAL A 521 -9.93 -9.03 -6.71
CA VAL A 521 -10.28 -9.71 -5.45
C VAL A 521 -9.01 -9.89 -4.63
N TYR A 522 -9.08 -9.52 -3.37
CA TYR A 522 -7.98 -9.38 -2.43
C TYR A 522 -8.06 -10.49 -1.38
N PRO A 523 -7.15 -11.50 -1.42
CA PRO A 523 -7.14 -12.60 -0.48
C PRO A 523 -6.41 -12.26 0.82
N THR A 524 -7.00 -12.61 1.95
CA THR A 524 -6.43 -12.38 3.29
C THR A 524 -6.56 -13.65 4.14
N VAL A 525 -5.48 -14.00 4.84
CA VAL A 525 -5.47 -15.11 5.79
C VAL A 525 -4.65 -14.67 7.00
N SER A 526 -5.28 -14.71 8.18
CA SER A 526 -4.60 -14.38 9.43
C SER A 526 -4.90 -15.36 10.54
N LYS A 527 -3.89 -15.52 11.39
CA LYS A 527 -3.86 -16.35 12.58
C LYS A 527 -4.07 -15.49 13.82
N THR A 528 -4.16 -16.16 14.97
CA THR A 528 -4.23 -15.53 16.29
C THR A 528 -3.21 -14.39 16.46
N ARG A 529 -3.59 -13.36 17.22
CA ARG A 529 -2.83 -12.11 17.41
C ARG A 529 -2.63 -11.34 16.11
N LYS A 530 -3.58 -11.46 15.18
CA LYS A 530 -3.63 -10.75 13.88
C LYS A 530 -2.36 -10.95 13.04
N ARG A 531 -1.72 -12.12 13.17
CA ARG A 531 -0.52 -12.46 12.41
C ARG A 531 -0.90 -12.99 11.04
N LEU A 532 -0.21 -12.55 9.99
CA LEU A 532 -0.41 -13.07 8.65
C LEU A 532 -0.07 -14.56 8.62
N ALA A 533 -0.91 -15.37 7.96
CA ALA A 533 -0.54 -16.74 7.68
C ALA A 533 0.56 -16.76 6.60
N PRO A 534 1.63 -17.55 6.79
CA PRO A 534 2.67 -17.76 5.78
C PRO A 534 2.07 -18.11 4.42
N LYS A 535 2.61 -17.52 3.33
CA LYS A 535 2.08 -17.73 1.98
C LYS A 535 2.04 -19.20 1.53
N ARG A 536 2.90 -20.05 2.11
CA ARG A 536 2.92 -21.50 1.85
C ARG A 536 1.69 -22.26 2.35
N GLU A 537 0.95 -21.68 3.29
CA GLU A 537 -0.24 -22.32 3.90
C GLU A 537 -1.51 -22.02 3.13
N TRP A 538 -1.47 -21.16 2.09
CA TRP A 538 -2.68 -20.81 1.37
C TRP A 538 -2.42 -20.49 -0.09
N ASP A 539 -3.40 -20.83 -0.90
CA ASP A 539 -3.39 -20.60 -2.34
C ASP A 539 -4.64 -19.86 -2.79
N PHE A 540 -4.45 -18.94 -3.72
CA PHE A 540 -5.50 -18.07 -4.23
C PHE A 540 -5.60 -18.27 -5.73
N ASN A 541 -6.77 -18.73 -6.17
CA ASN A 541 -7.04 -19.02 -7.56
C ASN A 541 -8.28 -18.28 -8.02
N ARG A 542 -8.21 -17.75 -9.23
CA ARG A 542 -9.33 -17.08 -9.89
C ARG A 542 -9.46 -17.58 -11.31
N ASN A 543 -10.65 -18.04 -11.66
CA ASN A 543 -11.05 -18.30 -13.03
C ASN A 543 -12.31 -17.49 -13.38
N GLU A 544 -12.82 -17.64 -14.61
CA GLU A 544 -14.00 -16.89 -15.07
C GLU A 544 -15.29 -17.24 -14.32
N ALA A 545 -15.38 -18.41 -13.71
CA ALA A 545 -16.59 -18.92 -13.06
C ALA A 545 -16.59 -18.74 -11.53
N GLU A 546 -15.42 -18.84 -10.89
CA GLU A 546 -15.30 -18.88 -9.44
C GLU A 546 -13.96 -18.32 -8.96
N THR A 547 -13.98 -17.68 -7.81
CA THR A 547 -12.76 -17.31 -7.07
C THR A 547 -12.65 -18.17 -5.82
N THR A 548 -11.48 -18.76 -5.59
CA THR A 548 -11.21 -19.70 -4.50
C THR A 548 -9.99 -19.28 -3.69
N LEU A 549 -10.12 -19.35 -2.37
CA LEU A 549 -9.02 -19.24 -1.41
C LEU A 549 -8.98 -20.50 -0.57
N ALA A 550 -7.93 -21.30 -0.76
CA ALA A 550 -7.70 -22.52 0.00
C ALA A 550 -6.60 -22.27 1.04
N PHE A 551 -6.87 -22.59 2.29
CA PHE A 551 -5.92 -22.58 3.39
C PHE A 551 -5.74 -24.01 3.91
N GLN A 552 -4.50 -24.43 4.05
CA GLN A 552 -4.09 -25.71 4.62
C GLN A 552 -3.07 -25.44 5.71
N SER A 553 -3.43 -25.74 6.96
CA SER A 553 -2.53 -25.48 8.07
C SER A 553 -1.34 -26.43 8.05
N ASP A 554 -0.17 -25.89 8.40
CA ASP A 554 1.08 -26.64 8.60
C ASP A 554 1.49 -26.74 10.08
N SER A 555 0.68 -26.16 10.97
CA SER A 555 0.98 -25.98 12.39
C SER A 555 -0.30 -25.93 13.24
N ASP A 556 -0.16 -26.04 14.56
CA ASP A 556 -1.28 -25.96 15.51
C ASP A 556 -1.60 -24.52 15.93
N VAL A 557 -1.26 -23.54 15.09
CA VAL A 557 -1.52 -22.13 15.39
C VAL A 557 -2.96 -21.79 15.01
N PRO A 558 -3.79 -21.28 15.95
CA PRO A 558 -5.19 -20.97 15.70
C PRO A 558 -5.39 -19.94 14.59
N LEU A 559 -6.46 -20.13 13.81
CA LEU A 559 -6.85 -19.22 12.74
C LEU A 559 -7.71 -18.09 13.31
N LEU A 560 -7.56 -16.88 12.78
CA LEU A 560 -8.42 -15.75 13.14
C LEU A 560 -9.40 -15.44 12.01
N LYS A 561 -8.90 -15.42 10.77
CA LYS A 561 -9.67 -15.00 9.60
C LYS A 561 -9.18 -15.63 8.29
N VAL A 562 -10.12 -15.92 7.39
CA VAL A 562 -9.89 -16.19 5.96
C VAL A 562 -10.88 -15.35 5.18
N GLY A 563 -10.41 -14.49 4.27
CA GLY A 563 -11.27 -13.53 3.59
C GLY A 563 -10.88 -13.28 2.14
N LEU A 564 -11.90 -13.02 1.32
CA LEU A 564 -11.82 -12.54 -0.05
C LEU A 564 -12.62 -11.24 -0.13
N LEU A 565 -11.95 -10.14 -0.49
CA LEU A 565 -12.58 -8.84 -0.72
C LEU A 565 -12.51 -8.51 -2.21
N GLY A 566 -13.65 -8.46 -2.89
CA GLY A 566 -13.81 -7.94 -4.23
C GLY A 566 -14.10 -6.43 -4.23
N ARG A 567 -13.43 -5.67 -5.09
CA ARG A 567 -13.74 -4.26 -5.33
C ARG A 567 -14.31 -4.06 -6.74
N CYS A 568 -15.53 -3.55 -6.80
CA CYS A 568 -16.23 -3.25 -8.05
C CYS A 568 -16.07 -1.77 -8.41
N TYR A 569 -14.84 -1.38 -8.74
CA TYR A 569 -14.43 0.02 -9.00
C TYR A 569 -15.33 0.74 -10.00
N GLU A 570 -15.78 0.04 -11.04
CA GLU A 570 -16.70 0.57 -12.06
C GLU A 570 -18.09 0.97 -11.52
N LYS A 571 -18.43 0.56 -10.30
CA LYS A 571 -19.67 0.92 -9.59
C LYS A 571 -19.44 1.91 -8.46
N ASP A 572 -18.20 2.33 -8.21
CA ASP A 572 -17.93 3.40 -7.25
C ASP A 572 -18.55 4.71 -7.78
N PRO A 573 -19.01 5.60 -6.89
CA PRO A 573 -19.44 6.94 -7.31
C PRO A 573 -18.31 7.68 -8.03
N LEU A 574 -18.69 8.65 -8.87
CA LEU A 574 -17.71 9.49 -9.57
C LEU A 574 -16.77 10.17 -8.58
N PHE A 575 -15.48 10.20 -8.93
CA PHE A 575 -14.49 10.98 -8.19
C PHE A 575 -14.93 12.44 -8.11
N VAL A 576 -15.04 12.96 -6.89
CA VAL A 576 -15.28 14.37 -6.60
C VAL A 576 -14.11 14.85 -5.75
N PRO A 577 -13.30 15.82 -6.24
CA PRO A 577 -12.19 16.35 -5.46
C PRO A 577 -12.67 16.85 -4.09
N TYR A 578 -11.97 16.43 -3.03
CA TYR A 578 -12.28 16.84 -1.67
C TYR A 578 -11.84 18.29 -1.39
N TYR A 579 -12.79 19.13 -0.95
CA TYR A 579 -12.52 20.50 -0.53
C TYR A 579 -12.93 20.73 0.95
N PRO A 580 -11.99 21.11 1.83
CA PRO A 580 -12.23 21.24 3.28
C PRO A 580 -13.36 22.19 3.70
N THR A 581 -13.70 23.18 2.88
CA THR A 581 -14.74 24.19 3.19
C THR A 581 -16.14 23.60 3.33
N GLN A 582 -16.37 22.38 2.84
CA GLN A 582 -17.65 21.67 2.91
C GLN A 582 -18.00 21.15 4.32
N PHE A 583 -17.06 21.14 5.27
CA PHE A 583 -17.22 20.50 6.60
C PHE A 583 -17.36 21.45 7.80
N LYS A 584 -17.70 22.73 7.61
CA LYS A 584 -17.94 23.70 8.72
C LYS A 584 -19.06 23.30 9.73
N LYS A 585 -19.58 22.06 9.75
CA LYS A 585 -20.74 21.66 10.58
C LYS A 585 -20.70 20.30 11.30
N GLN A 586 -19.58 19.58 11.42
CA GLN A 586 -19.54 18.41 12.31
C GLN A 586 -18.24 18.35 13.14
N PRO A 587 -18.33 18.16 14.46
CA PRO A 587 -17.15 17.95 15.29
C PRO A 587 -16.49 16.61 14.91
N LEU A 588 -15.18 16.67 14.70
CA LEU A 588 -14.32 15.48 14.66
C LEU A 588 -14.34 14.87 16.06
N VAL A 589 -14.93 13.68 16.19
CA VAL A 589 -14.89 12.85 17.41
C VAL A 589 -13.57 12.12 17.46
#